data_AF-A0A6G7P6M4-F1
#
_entry.id   AF-A0A6G7P6M4-F1
#
_cell.length_a   1.000
_cell.length_b   1.000
_cell.length_c   1.000
_cell.angle_alpha   90.00
_cell.angle_beta   90.00
_cell.angle_gamma   90.00
#
_symmetry.space_group_name_H-M   'P 1'
#
loop_
_entity.id
_entity.type
_entity.pdbx_description
1 polymer ?
#
loop_
_entity_poly.entity_id
_entity_poly.type
_entity_poly.pdbx_seq_one_letter_code
_entity_poly.pdbx_strand_id
1 'polypeptide(L)'
;MDLGAIRRRMALALSVLTAAGLLALAAPAEAHAAAAPCPGRKVRTLPFSTGSVHVYKSGGYVCSVTYAKNPGPRRTMSVSVQARGHRPVVRKGKYRKRTPAVTVYAGQRCVWVKGSVGGGSVSSGWILC
;
A
#
# COMPACT_ATOMS: atom_id res chain seq x y z
N MET A 1 -41.91 -22.91 45.04
CA MET A 1 -41.28 -23.22 43.73
C MET A 1 -41.26 -21.97 42.86
N ASP A 2 -40.24 -21.16 43.10
CA ASP A 2 -39.38 -20.33 42.21
C ASP A 2 -39.86 -19.72 40.88
N LEU A 3 -41.14 -19.37 40.68
CA LEU A 3 -41.52 -18.58 39.48
C LEU A 3 -40.95 -17.14 39.49
N GLY A 4 -40.78 -16.53 40.67
CA GLY A 4 -40.27 -15.16 40.81
C GLY A 4 -38.77 -15.03 40.53
N ALA A 5 -37.98 -16.04 40.90
CA ALA A 5 -36.55 -16.09 40.64
C ALA A 5 -36.25 -16.26 39.14
N ILE A 6 -37.05 -17.04 38.43
CA ILE A 6 -36.90 -17.27 36.97
C ILE A 6 -37.22 -16.00 36.18
N ARG A 7 -38.31 -15.28 36.51
CA ARG A 7 -38.64 -13.99 35.87
C ARG A 7 -37.57 -12.93 36.07
N ARG A 8 -36.99 -12.82 37.27
CA ARG A 8 -35.88 -11.89 37.54
C ARG A 8 -34.62 -12.24 36.76
N ARG A 9 -34.28 -13.52 36.65
CA ARG A 9 -33.12 -13.99 35.85
C ARG A 9 -33.30 -13.72 34.37
N MET A 10 -34.52 -13.90 33.83
CA MET A 10 -34.82 -13.60 32.43
C MET A 10 -34.75 -12.11 32.11
N ALA A 11 -35.27 -11.25 33.01
CA ALA A 11 -35.20 -9.80 32.85
C ALA A 11 -33.75 -9.28 32.87
N LEU A 12 -32.91 -9.84 33.74
CA LEU A 12 -31.47 -9.53 33.81
C LEU A 12 -30.71 -10.04 32.59
N ALA A 13 -31.06 -11.22 32.06
CA ALA A 13 -30.45 -11.74 30.84
C ALA A 13 -30.77 -10.86 29.63
N LEU A 14 -32.02 -10.40 29.51
CA LEU A 14 -32.42 -9.48 28.44
C LEU A 14 -31.69 -8.13 28.54
N SER A 15 -31.54 -7.56 29.73
CA SER A 15 -30.86 -6.26 29.90
C SER A 15 -29.35 -6.36 29.59
N VAL A 16 -28.72 -7.47 29.94
CA VAL A 16 -27.32 -7.74 29.57
C VAL A 16 -27.19 -7.92 28.05
N LEU A 17 -28.11 -8.63 27.40
CA LEU A 17 -28.10 -8.79 25.94
C LEU A 17 -28.31 -7.46 25.21
N THR A 18 -29.23 -6.60 25.67
CA THR A 18 -29.47 -5.29 25.02
C THR A 18 -28.30 -4.34 25.23
N ALA A 19 -27.71 -4.30 26.42
CA ALA A 19 -26.50 -3.52 26.68
C ALA A 19 -25.30 -3.99 25.84
N ALA A 20 -25.09 -5.31 25.75
CA ALA A 20 -24.03 -5.88 24.91
C ALA A 20 -24.27 -5.62 23.42
N GLY A 21 -25.52 -5.67 22.97
CA GLY A 21 -25.91 -5.29 21.60
C GLY A 21 -25.59 -3.84 21.30
N LEU A 22 -25.93 -2.90 22.19
CA LEU A 22 -25.63 -1.48 22.03
C LEU A 22 -24.12 -1.19 21.98
N LEU A 23 -23.33 -1.89 22.79
CA LEU A 23 -21.86 -1.80 22.77
C LEU A 23 -21.26 -2.30 21.44
N ALA A 24 -21.87 -3.29 20.80
CA ALA A 24 -21.42 -3.79 19.51
C ALA A 24 -21.71 -2.83 18.34
N LEU A 25 -22.78 -2.03 18.40
CA LEU A 25 -23.06 -0.98 17.39
C LEU A 25 -22.17 0.25 17.54
N ALA A 26 -21.61 0.49 18.72
CA ALA A 26 -20.70 1.61 18.98
C ALA A 26 -19.23 1.29 18.66
N ALA A 27 -18.91 0.03 18.31
CA ALA A 27 -17.57 -0.33 17.90
C ALA A 27 -17.29 0.30 16.52
N PRO A 28 -16.25 1.14 16.38
CA PRO A 28 -15.83 1.60 15.07
C PRO A 28 -15.46 0.36 14.24
N ALA A 29 -16.17 0.13 13.14
CA ALA A 29 -15.77 -0.82 12.13
C ALA A 29 -14.48 -0.27 11.49
N GLU A 30 -13.33 -0.54 12.11
CA GLU A 30 -12.05 -0.20 11.53
C GLU A 30 -11.79 -1.10 10.33
N ALA A 31 -12.29 -0.68 9.18
CA ALA A 31 -11.87 -1.21 7.90
C ALA A 31 -10.39 -0.86 7.72
N HIS A 32 -9.50 -1.75 8.17
CA HIS A 32 -8.07 -1.68 7.92
C HIS A 32 -7.80 -1.82 6.42
N ALA A 33 -7.97 -0.74 5.67
CA ALA A 33 -7.49 -0.63 4.31
C ALA A 33 -5.96 -0.70 4.37
N ALA A 34 -5.36 -1.71 3.73
CA ALA A 34 -3.92 -1.82 3.65
C ALA A 34 -3.33 -0.51 3.12
N ALA A 35 -2.44 0.12 3.89
CA ALA A 35 -1.86 1.41 3.53
C ALA A 35 -1.30 1.36 2.10
N ALA A 36 -1.65 2.38 1.31
CA ALA A 36 -1.12 2.53 -0.03
C ALA A 36 0.42 2.60 0.04
N PRO A 37 1.15 1.91 -0.84
CA PRO A 37 2.60 1.80 -0.69
C PRO A 37 3.34 3.11 -0.95
N CYS A 38 2.70 4.08 -1.59
CA CYS A 38 3.19 5.45 -1.76
C CYS A 38 2.09 6.44 -1.38
N PRO A 39 2.41 7.52 -0.65
CA PRO A 39 1.50 8.64 -0.48
C PRO A 39 1.35 9.42 -1.80
N GLY A 40 0.23 10.12 -1.95
CA GLY A 40 -0.03 11.03 -3.06
C GLY A 40 -0.67 10.37 -4.29
N ARG A 41 -0.71 11.14 -5.40
CA ARG A 41 -1.41 10.75 -6.64
C ARG A 41 -0.49 9.94 -7.53
N LYS A 42 -0.99 8.83 -8.10
CA LYS A 42 -0.31 8.11 -9.17
C LYS A 42 -0.27 8.98 -10.43
N VAL A 43 0.91 9.40 -10.86
CA VAL A 43 1.10 10.30 -12.00
C VAL A 43 1.55 9.58 -13.26
N ARG A 44 2.21 8.42 -13.13
CA ARG A 44 2.65 7.60 -14.25
C ARG A 44 2.59 6.11 -13.91
N THR A 45 2.36 5.31 -14.95
CA THR A 45 2.56 3.86 -14.95
C THR A 45 3.50 3.54 -16.09
N LEU A 46 4.59 2.82 -15.80
CA LEU A 46 5.61 2.43 -16.77
C LEU A 46 5.52 0.90 -16.96
N PRO A 47 4.75 0.40 -17.94
CA PRO A 47 4.61 -1.03 -18.18
C PRO A 47 5.86 -1.62 -18.86
N PHE A 48 6.11 -2.91 -18.64
CA PHE A 48 7.09 -3.72 -19.36
C PHE A 48 6.68 -5.19 -19.34
N SER A 49 7.44 -6.05 -20.03
CA SER A 49 7.08 -7.45 -20.29
C SER A 49 6.67 -8.25 -19.04
N THR A 50 7.39 -8.06 -17.92
CA THR A 50 7.21 -8.84 -16.69
C THR A 50 6.57 -8.06 -15.53
N GLY A 51 6.21 -6.79 -15.73
CA GLY A 51 5.73 -5.94 -14.64
C GLY A 51 5.38 -4.52 -15.04
N SER A 52 5.19 -3.68 -14.03
CA SER A 52 4.97 -2.25 -14.18
C SER A 52 5.63 -1.49 -13.04
N VAL A 53 6.12 -0.27 -13.30
CA VAL A 53 6.49 0.67 -12.23
C VAL A 53 5.38 1.69 -12.08
N HIS A 54 4.86 1.85 -10.86
CA HIS A 54 3.91 2.90 -10.53
C HIS A 54 4.66 4.06 -9.89
N VAL A 55 4.45 5.26 -10.40
CA VAL A 55 5.08 6.50 -9.94
C VAL A 55 4.02 7.41 -9.36
N TYR A 56 4.26 7.86 -8.14
CA TYR A 56 3.38 8.70 -7.35
C TYR A 56 4.09 10.03 -7.06
N LYS A 57 3.32 11.12 -7.06
CA LYS A 57 3.82 12.46 -6.70
C LYS A 57 2.98 13.02 -5.55
N SER A 58 3.67 13.58 -4.56
CA SER A 58 3.08 14.31 -3.44
C SER A 58 3.95 15.54 -3.15
N GLY A 59 3.46 16.73 -3.50
CA GLY A 59 4.26 17.96 -3.43
C GLY A 59 5.58 17.83 -4.22
N GLY A 60 6.69 18.12 -3.54
CA GLY A 60 8.05 17.98 -4.09
C GLY A 60 8.64 16.57 -4.02
N TYR A 61 7.88 15.56 -3.60
CA TYR A 61 8.36 14.18 -3.48
C TYR A 61 7.83 13.28 -4.59
N VAL A 62 8.68 12.37 -5.03
CA VAL A 62 8.35 11.29 -5.98
C VAL A 62 8.56 9.96 -5.29
N CYS A 63 7.53 9.12 -5.29
CA CYS A 63 7.55 7.77 -4.75
C CYS A 63 7.31 6.74 -5.86
N SER A 64 8.12 5.69 -5.93
CA SER A 64 7.97 4.65 -6.95
C SER A 64 7.96 3.25 -6.37
N VAL A 65 7.19 2.36 -6.99
CA VAL A 65 7.05 0.95 -6.64
C VAL A 65 6.99 0.11 -7.91
N THR A 66 7.77 -0.97 -7.96
CA THR A 66 7.70 -1.94 -9.06
C THR A 66 6.77 -3.09 -8.68
N TYR A 67 5.84 -3.44 -9.56
CA TYR A 67 4.89 -4.54 -9.45
C TYR A 67 5.20 -5.64 -10.47
N ALA A 68 5.08 -6.90 -10.05
CA ALA A 68 5.13 -8.04 -10.95
C ALA A 68 3.78 -8.18 -11.68
N LYS A 69 3.82 -8.40 -13.00
CA LYS A 69 2.61 -8.60 -13.83
C LYS A 69 1.86 -9.85 -13.40
N ASN A 70 2.59 -10.94 -13.22
CA ASN A 70 2.09 -12.23 -12.76
C ASN A 70 2.79 -12.60 -11.45
N PRO A 71 2.16 -12.35 -10.28
CA PRO A 71 2.74 -12.69 -8.99
C PRO A 71 2.85 -14.22 -8.85
N GLY A 72 4.04 -14.72 -8.53
CA GLY A 72 4.29 -16.15 -8.39
C GLY A 72 5.40 -16.42 -7.38
N PRO A 73 6.42 -17.23 -7.72
CA PRO A 73 7.58 -17.40 -6.86
C PRO A 73 8.33 -16.08 -6.65
N ARG A 74 9.14 -16.00 -5.61
CA ARG A 74 9.97 -14.80 -5.35
C ARG A 74 10.93 -14.59 -6.52
N ARG A 75 10.86 -13.42 -7.15
CA ARG A 75 11.75 -13.02 -8.25
C ARG A 75 12.61 -11.86 -7.82
N THR A 76 13.81 -11.75 -8.39
CA THR A 76 14.63 -10.55 -8.26
C THR A 76 13.85 -9.38 -8.87
N MET A 77 13.59 -8.36 -8.08
CA MET A 77 12.95 -7.13 -8.52
C MET A 77 13.75 -5.94 -8.03
N SER A 78 13.66 -4.84 -8.77
CA SER A 78 14.27 -3.57 -8.37
C SER A 78 13.39 -2.38 -8.69
N VAL A 79 13.59 -1.31 -7.94
CA VAL A 79 13.07 0.03 -8.21
C VAL A 79 14.20 1.02 -7.96
N SER A 80 14.36 1.98 -8.85
CA SER A 80 15.35 3.05 -8.74
C SER A 80 14.68 4.37 -9.08
N VAL A 81 14.92 5.39 -8.26
CA VAL A 81 14.44 6.75 -8.52
C VAL A 81 15.61 7.71 -8.36
N GLN A 82 15.79 8.58 -9.34
CA GLN A 82 16.85 9.58 -9.34
C GLN A 82 16.25 10.95 -9.66
N ALA A 83 16.39 11.91 -8.76
CA ALA A 83 16.18 13.32 -9.13
C ALA A 83 17.39 13.83 -9.93
N ARG A 84 17.16 14.64 -10.97
CA ARG A 84 18.23 15.16 -11.83
C ARG A 84 19.26 15.92 -11.00
N GLY A 85 20.53 15.53 -11.09
CA GLY A 85 21.63 16.09 -10.30
C GLY A 85 21.84 15.46 -8.92
N HIS A 86 21.06 14.43 -8.55
CA HIS A 86 21.25 13.64 -7.33
C HIS A 86 21.70 12.21 -7.67
N ARG A 87 22.20 11.49 -6.66
CA ARG A 87 22.48 10.05 -6.78
C ARG A 87 21.17 9.24 -6.85
N PRO A 88 21.13 8.15 -7.63
CA PRO A 88 19.95 7.28 -7.69
C PRO A 88 19.75 6.56 -6.36
N VAL A 89 18.50 6.55 -5.86
CA VAL A 89 18.09 5.72 -4.72
C VAL A 89 17.53 4.42 -5.27
N VAL A 90 18.18 3.30 -4.93
CA VAL A 90 17.86 1.98 -5.46
C VAL A 90 17.43 1.05 -4.34
N ARG A 91 16.35 0.30 -4.56
CA ARG A 91 16.07 -0.91 -3.80
C ARG A 91 16.00 -2.11 -4.71
N LYS A 92 16.67 -3.18 -4.30
CA LYS A 92 16.73 -4.46 -5.01
C LYS A 92 16.58 -5.59 -4.02
N GLY A 93 15.85 -6.64 -4.40
CA GLY A 93 15.65 -7.81 -3.56
C GLY A 93 14.75 -8.85 -4.22
N LYS A 94 14.51 -9.97 -3.55
CA LYS A 94 13.60 -11.01 -4.03
C LYS A 94 12.20 -10.78 -3.45
N TYR A 95 11.20 -10.47 -4.29
CA TYR A 95 9.83 -10.21 -3.88
C TYR A 95 8.82 -10.99 -4.73
N ARG A 96 7.58 -11.17 -4.23
CA ARG A 96 6.50 -11.90 -4.93
C ARG A 96 5.62 -11.00 -5.78
N LYS A 97 5.15 -9.89 -5.20
CA LYS A 97 4.13 -9.01 -5.80
C LYS A 97 4.67 -7.63 -6.15
N ARG A 98 5.41 -7.00 -5.23
CA ARG A 98 5.94 -5.65 -5.39
C ARG A 98 7.24 -5.45 -4.63
N THR A 99 8.04 -4.48 -5.07
CA THR A 99 9.17 -3.96 -4.28
C THR A 99 8.67 -3.08 -3.13
N PRO A 100 9.48 -2.86 -2.09
CA PRO A 100 9.27 -1.75 -1.17
C PRO A 100 9.31 -0.43 -1.95
N ALA A 101 8.55 0.55 -1.46
CA ALA A 101 8.56 1.88 -2.04
C ALA A 101 9.91 2.58 -1.86
N VAL A 102 10.24 3.42 -2.83
CA VAL A 102 11.37 4.35 -2.79
C VAL A 102 10.82 5.75 -3.02
N THR A 103 11.04 6.62 -2.04
CA THR A 103 10.65 8.03 -2.08
C THR A 103 11.90 8.89 -2.15
N VAL A 104 11.91 9.85 -3.06
CA VAL A 104 12.97 10.87 -3.16
C VAL A 104 12.34 12.25 -3.22
N TYR A 105 13.03 13.24 -2.65
CA TYR A 105 12.70 14.63 -2.89
C TYR A 105 13.23 15.06 -4.26
N ALA A 106 12.36 15.60 -5.10
CA ALA A 106 12.67 16.06 -6.46
C ALA A 106 12.38 17.55 -6.67
N GLY A 107 11.56 18.20 -5.84
CA GLY A 107 11.15 19.59 -6.05
C GLY A 107 10.53 19.77 -7.45
N GLN A 108 11.11 20.67 -8.25
CA GLN A 108 10.76 20.88 -9.68
C GLN A 108 11.73 20.21 -10.66
N ARG A 109 12.61 19.33 -10.17
CA ARG A 109 13.61 18.65 -11.00
C ARG A 109 12.99 17.45 -11.70
N CYS A 110 13.38 17.21 -12.94
CA CYS A 110 13.05 15.98 -13.64
C CYS A 110 13.56 14.76 -12.85
N VAL A 111 12.84 13.64 -12.94
CA VAL A 111 13.21 12.38 -12.29
C VAL A 111 13.40 11.27 -13.32
N TRP A 112 14.37 10.39 -13.05
CA TRP A 112 14.60 9.18 -13.81
C TRP A 112 14.24 7.96 -12.97
N VAL A 113 13.25 7.21 -13.44
CA VAL A 113 12.73 6.02 -12.78
C VAL A 113 13.11 4.78 -13.57
N LYS A 114 13.62 3.76 -12.87
CA LYS A 114 13.85 2.42 -13.43
C LYS A 114 13.19 1.37 -12.56
N GLY A 115 12.81 0.27 -13.17
CA GLY A 115 12.38 -0.91 -12.43
C GLY A 115 12.58 -2.18 -13.21
N SER A 116 12.68 -3.29 -12.48
CA SER A 116 12.82 -4.61 -13.08
C SER A 116 12.12 -5.70 -12.29
N VAL A 117 11.70 -6.75 -12.99
CA VAL A 117 11.12 -7.98 -12.43
C VAL A 117 11.65 -9.17 -13.24
N GLY A 118 12.49 -10.00 -12.62
CA GLY A 118 13.17 -11.09 -13.34
C GLY A 118 13.95 -10.56 -14.53
N GLY A 119 13.71 -11.13 -15.72
CA GLY A 119 14.37 -10.73 -16.97
C GLY A 119 13.76 -9.50 -17.67
N GLY A 120 12.68 -8.91 -17.16
CA GLY A 120 12.08 -7.71 -17.75
C GLY A 120 12.39 -6.44 -16.97
N SER A 121 12.53 -5.32 -17.67
CA SER A 121 12.84 -4.02 -17.08
C SER A 121 12.29 -2.85 -17.88
N VAL A 122 12.21 -1.68 -17.26
CA VAL A 122 11.87 -0.41 -17.88
C VAL A 122 12.77 0.71 -17.36
N SER A 123 12.98 1.72 -18.21
CA SER A 123 13.68 2.96 -17.89
C SER A 123 12.86 4.12 -18.46
N SER A 124 12.46 5.08 -17.62
CA SER A 124 11.58 6.17 -18.06
C SER A 124 12.29 7.28 -18.86
N GLY A 125 13.62 7.34 -18.81
CA GLY A 125 14.33 8.59 -19.06
C GLY A 125 13.97 9.66 -18.03
N TRP A 126 14.26 10.93 -18.32
CA TRP A 126 13.86 12.06 -17.47
C TRP A 126 12.38 12.41 -17.70
N ILE A 127 11.57 12.24 -16.67
CA ILE A 127 10.13 12.52 -16.66
C ILE A 127 9.80 13.48 -15.50
N LEU A 128 8.57 14.01 -15.47
CA LEU A 128 8.09 14.91 -14.41
C LEU A 128 8.98 16.16 -14.21
N CYS A 129 9.58 16.62 -15.30
CA CYS A 129 9.73 18.04 -15.54
C CYS A 129 8.30 18.62 -15.69
#